data_AF-A0A1I0CKZ9-F1
#
_entry.id   AF-A0A1I0CKZ9-F1
#
_cell.length_a   1.000
_cell.length_b   1.000
_cell.length_c   1.000
_cell.angle_alpha   90.00
_cell.angle_beta   90.00
_cell.angle_gamma   90.00
#
_symmetry.space_group_name_H-M   'P 1'
#
loop_
_entity.id
_entity.type
_entity.pdbx_description
1 polymer ?
#
loop_
_entity_poly.entity_id
_entity_poly.type
_entity_poly.pdbx_seq_one_letter_code
_entity_poly.pdbx_strand_id
1 'polypeptide(L)'
;MYGGANETRYANDIEDVVAEIQGRESQSRTIRGAYFSALRLISLQTRNSAAYKGIMALVYRESCRDFMKGTTMDIVKSMDESPDIHHIFPEAYCSKQGYPKSKWNSIINKTPLLPESNRQIGGTAPSKYSQKIMKAAQIDEEQLRLRVESHLVNYDAFIQDDFDTYFIDRAKAIMKVIEGAMEKTISDKGRLSVYGRK
;
A
#
# COMPACT_ATOMS: atom_id res chain seq x y z
N MET A 1 -13.62 -12.73 -2.66
CA MET A 1 -14.79 -12.54 -3.53
C MET A 1 -15.14 -13.79 -4.35
N TYR A 2 -14.22 -14.74 -4.57
CA TYR A 2 -14.48 -15.97 -5.33
C TYR A 2 -14.04 -17.27 -4.62
N GLY A 3 -13.77 -17.23 -3.31
CA GLY A 3 -13.51 -18.45 -2.51
C GLY A 3 -14.81 -18.97 -1.90
N GLY A 4 -15.15 -20.24 -2.10
CA GLY A 4 -16.38 -20.89 -1.60
C GLY A 4 -17.48 -21.09 -2.66
N ALA A 5 -18.71 -21.35 -2.22
CA ALA A 5 -19.89 -21.54 -3.07
C ALA A 5 -20.32 -20.21 -3.72
N ASN A 6 -19.73 -19.89 -4.87
CA ASN A 6 -19.95 -18.63 -5.61
C ASN A 6 -20.62 -18.85 -6.98
N GLU A 7 -21.28 -19.99 -7.19
CA GLU A 7 -21.89 -20.36 -8.48
C GLU A 7 -22.84 -19.28 -9.02
N THR A 8 -23.68 -18.69 -8.16
CA THR A 8 -24.57 -17.58 -8.55
C THR A 8 -23.79 -16.34 -9.01
N ARG A 9 -22.65 -16.03 -8.38
CA ARG A 9 -21.86 -14.85 -8.76
C ARG A 9 -21.17 -15.07 -10.12
N TYR A 10 -20.63 -16.25 -10.37
CA TYR A 10 -20.06 -16.59 -11.68
C TYR A 10 -21.10 -16.54 -12.79
N ALA A 11 -22.30 -17.10 -12.55
CA ALA A 11 -23.40 -17.02 -13.51
C ALA A 11 -23.77 -15.56 -13.83
N ASN A 12 -23.92 -14.73 -12.80
CA ASN A 12 -24.19 -13.30 -12.96
C ASN A 12 -23.07 -12.56 -13.70
N ASP A 13 -21.80 -12.89 -13.42
CA ASP A 13 -20.65 -12.27 -14.09
C ASP A 13 -20.63 -12.61 -15.59
N ILE A 14 -20.95 -13.86 -15.95
CA ILE A 14 -21.06 -14.28 -17.36
C ILE A 14 -22.17 -13.50 -18.05
N GLU A 15 -23.36 -13.42 -17.46
CA GLU A 15 -24.48 -12.65 -18.00
C GLU A 15 -24.10 -11.17 -18.19
N ASP A 16 -23.49 -10.56 -17.16
CA ASP A 16 -23.13 -9.14 -17.17
C ASP A 16 -22.04 -8.83 -18.22
N VAL A 17 -21.04 -9.71 -18.38
CA VAL A 17 -19.98 -9.56 -19.40
C VAL A 17 -20.52 -9.79 -20.81
N VAL A 18 -21.37 -10.81 -21.01
CA VAL A 18 -21.99 -11.07 -22.32
C VAL A 18 -22.88 -9.91 -22.74
N ALA A 19 -23.66 -9.35 -21.82
CA ALA A 19 -24.48 -8.17 -22.09
C ALA A 19 -23.60 -6.99 -22.56
N GLU A 20 -22.49 -6.72 -21.86
CA GLU A 20 -21.57 -5.64 -22.20
C GLU A 20 -20.91 -5.84 -23.59
N ILE A 21 -20.42 -7.05 -23.89
CA ILE A 21 -19.82 -7.38 -25.19
C ILE A 21 -20.83 -7.20 -26.34
N GLN A 22 -22.10 -7.51 -26.10
CA GLN A 22 -23.17 -7.38 -27.10
C GLN A 22 -23.75 -5.96 -27.19
N GLY A 23 -23.20 -4.99 -26.43
CA GLY A 23 -23.73 -3.62 -26.37
C GLY A 23 -25.12 -3.52 -25.74
N ARG A 24 -25.52 -4.51 -24.94
CA ARG A 24 -26.77 -4.54 -24.17
C ARG A 24 -26.53 -3.93 -22.79
N GLU A 25 -27.62 -3.57 -22.10
CA GLU A 25 -27.55 -3.09 -20.73
C GLU A 25 -27.00 -4.20 -19.81
N SER A 26 -25.87 -3.93 -19.15
CA SER A 26 -25.29 -4.78 -18.11
C SER A 26 -25.63 -4.24 -16.73
N GLN A 27 -25.98 -5.13 -15.80
CA GLN A 27 -26.23 -4.74 -14.41
C GLN A 27 -24.93 -4.56 -13.62
N SER A 28 -23.79 -5.02 -14.18
CA SER A 28 -22.45 -4.97 -13.57
C SER A 28 -22.47 -5.29 -12.08
N ARG A 29 -23.20 -6.35 -11.69
CA ARG A 29 -23.61 -6.65 -10.32
C ARG A 29 -22.42 -6.76 -9.38
N THR A 30 -21.34 -7.40 -9.82
CA THR A 30 -20.10 -7.51 -9.04
C THR A 30 -19.43 -6.17 -8.82
N ILE A 31 -19.37 -5.31 -9.85
CA ILE A 31 -18.80 -3.96 -9.73
C ILE A 31 -19.68 -3.11 -8.82
N ARG A 32 -21.00 -3.07 -9.04
CA ARG A 32 -21.96 -2.29 -8.22
C ARG A 32 -22.02 -2.76 -6.77
N GLY A 33 -21.93 -4.06 -6.51
CA GLY A 33 -21.93 -4.65 -5.18
C GLY A 33 -20.57 -4.57 -4.44
N ALA A 34 -19.49 -4.22 -5.13
CA ALA A 34 -18.17 -4.12 -4.51
C ALA A 34 -18.11 -2.98 -3.49
N TYR A 35 -17.54 -3.27 -2.32
CA TYR A 35 -17.25 -2.28 -1.28
C TYR A 35 -15.90 -2.61 -0.63
N PHE A 36 -15.31 -1.63 0.04
CA PHE A 36 -14.08 -1.79 0.80
C PHE A 36 -14.29 -1.25 2.22
N SER A 37 -13.89 -2.02 3.24
CA SER A 37 -13.90 -1.56 4.64
C SER A 37 -12.52 -1.05 5.03
N ALA A 38 -12.46 0.10 5.71
CA ALA A 38 -11.24 0.72 6.18
C ALA A 38 -10.37 -0.21 7.05
N LEU A 39 -11.00 -0.99 7.94
CA LEU A 39 -10.30 -1.95 8.80
C LEU A 39 -9.66 -3.11 8.03
N ARG A 40 -10.10 -3.34 6.77
CA ARG A 40 -9.49 -4.36 5.92
C ARG A 40 -8.00 -4.10 5.72
N LEU A 41 -7.56 -2.83 5.66
CA LEU A 41 -6.15 -2.48 5.53
C LEU A 41 -5.29 -3.10 6.64
N ILE A 42 -5.75 -3.06 7.90
CA ILE A 42 -5.03 -3.62 9.06
C ILE A 42 -4.91 -5.15 8.94
N SER A 43 -5.98 -5.81 8.49
CA SER A 43 -6.01 -7.28 8.36
C SER A 43 -5.21 -7.83 7.16
N LEU A 44 -4.84 -6.99 6.19
CA LEU A 44 -4.10 -7.40 5.00
C LEU A 44 -2.60 -7.49 5.32
N GLN A 45 -2.17 -8.66 5.78
CA GLN A 45 -0.77 -8.89 6.19
C GLN A 45 0.05 -9.70 5.19
N THR A 46 -0.59 -10.48 4.31
CA THR A 46 0.09 -11.39 3.38
C THR A 46 -0.15 -11.01 1.92
N ARG A 47 0.88 -11.21 1.09
CA ARG A 47 0.86 -10.90 -0.36
C ARG A 47 -0.05 -11.79 -1.21
N ASN A 48 -0.59 -12.86 -0.62
CA ASN A 48 -1.42 -13.82 -1.36
C ASN A 48 -2.84 -13.29 -1.62
N SER A 49 -3.31 -12.31 -0.86
CA SER A 49 -4.65 -11.75 -1.01
C SER A 49 -4.79 -10.94 -2.30
N ALA A 50 -5.87 -11.16 -3.06
CA ALA A 50 -6.20 -10.34 -4.22
C ALA A 50 -6.36 -8.85 -3.86
N ALA A 51 -6.98 -8.55 -2.71
CA ALA A 51 -7.10 -7.18 -2.22
C ALA A 51 -5.72 -6.57 -1.90
N TYR A 52 -4.80 -7.36 -1.35
CA TYR A 52 -3.42 -6.91 -1.12
C TYR A 52 -2.73 -6.55 -2.44
N LYS A 53 -2.82 -7.44 -3.45
CA LYS A 53 -2.25 -7.21 -4.78
C LYS A 53 -2.85 -5.99 -5.45
N GLY A 54 -4.17 -5.80 -5.35
CA GLY A 54 -4.88 -4.63 -5.87
C GLY A 54 -4.39 -3.33 -5.24
N ILE A 55 -4.23 -3.28 -3.92
CA ILE A 55 -3.69 -2.09 -3.25
C ILE A 55 -2.24 -1.82 -3.65
N MET A 56 -1.41 -2.86 -3.77
CA MET A 56 -0.03 -2.68 -4.25
C MET A 56 0.00 -2.17 -5.69
N ALA A 57 -0.89 -2.65 -6.57
CA ALA A 57 -1.04 -2.14 -7.92
C ALA A 57 -1.43 -0.65 -7.93
N LEU A 58 -2.28 -0.22 -7.00
CA LEU A 58 -2.61 1.19 -6.82
C LEU A 58 -1.39 2.00 -6.36
N VAL A 59 -0.58 1.50 -5.41
CA VAL A 59 0.66 2.16 -5.00
C VAL A 59 1.64 2.29 -6.17
N TYR A 60 1.79 1.25 -7.00
CA TYR A 60 2.60 1.33 -8.23
C TYR A 60 2.08 2.38 -9.21
N ARG A 61 0.75 2.54 -9.32
CA ARG A 61 0.10 3.51 -10.22
C ARG A 61 0.41 4.96 -9.82
N GLU A 62 0.69 5.22 -8.55
CA GLU A 62 1.12 6.54 -8.05
C GLU A 62 2.62 6.84 -8.32
N SER A 63 3.23 6.10 -9.25
CA SER A 63 4.64 6.26 -9.68
C SER A 63 5.63 6.21 -8.54
N CYS A 64 5.44 5.28 -7.60
CA CYS A 64 6.30 5.15 -6.45
C CYS A 64 7.77 4.90 -6.87
N ARG A 65 8.70 5.61 -6.22
CA ARG A 65 10.12 5.66 -6.57
C ARG A 65 10.96 4.88 -5.57
N ASP A 66 11.91 4.08 -6.05
CA ASP A 66 12.83 3.38 -5.17
C ASP A 66 13.60 4.37 -4.28
N PHE A 67 13.79 4.04 -2.99
CA PHE A 67 14.43 4.98 -2.06
C PHE A 67 15.89 5.22 -2.41
N MET A 68 16.62 4.20 -2.87
CA MET A 68 18.03 4.28 -3.25
C MET A 68 18.23 4.79 -4.68
N LYS A 69 17.55 4.19 -5.66
CA LYS A 69 17.77 4.52 -7.07
C LYS A 69 16.92 5.68 -7.57
N GLY A 70 15.80 6.00 -6.91
CA GLY A 70 14.84 7.01 -7.36
C GLY A 70 14.08 6.64 -8.64
N THR A 71 14.35 5.47 -9.22
CA THR A 71 13.66 4.94 -10.39
C THR A 71 12.22 4.61 -10.03
N THR A 72 11.30 4.94 -10.92
CA THR A 72 9.89 4.59 -10.75
C THR A 72 9.70 3.09 -10.93
N MET A 73 8.84 2.50 -10.09
CA MET A 73 8.70 1.05 -10.00
C MET A 73 8.00 0.40 -11.22
N ASP A 74 7.34 1.19 -12.07
CA ASP A 74 6.84 0.76 -13.38
C ASP A 74 7.98 0.40 -14.34
N ILE A 75 9.09 1.15 -14.32
CA ILE A 75 10.31 0.89 -15.09
C ILE A 75 11.09 -0.29 -14.49
N VAL A 76 11.03 -0.49 -13.17
CA VAL A 76 11.76 -1.58 -12.52
C VAL A 76 11.34 -2.97 -13.02
N LYS A 77 10.11 -3.13 -13.53
CA LYS A 77 9.69 -4.39 -14.17
C LYS A 77 10.52 -4.80 -15.39
N SER A 78 11.26 -3.87 -16.00
CA SER A 78 12.19 -4.15 -17.11
C SER A 78 13.65 -4.28 -16.66
N MET A 79 13.93 -4.26 -15.35
CA MET A 79 15.27 -4.44 -14.78
C MET A 79 15.47 -5.88 -14.28
N ASP A 80 16.74 -6.33 -14.20
CA ASP A 80 17.09 -7.66 -13.69
C ASP A 80 16.72 -7.87 -12.20
N GLU A 81 16.57 -6.78 -11.44
CA GLU A 81 16.19 -6.81 -10.03
C GLU A 81 14.68 -6.56 -9.86
N SER A 82 13.95 -7.58 -9.42
CA SER A 82 12.53 -7.43 -9.08
C SER A 82 12.35 -6.77 -7.69
N PRO A 83 11.38 -5.86 -7.53
CA PRO A 83 11.04 -5.31 -6.21
C PRO A 83 10.53 -6.39 -5.27
N ASP A 84 10.85 -6.28 -3.99
CA ASP A 84 10.16 -7.02 -2.93
C ASP A 84 9.37 -6.05 -2.06
N ILE A 85 8.36 -6.58 -1.38
CA ILE A 85 7.54 -5.76 -0.48
C ILE A 85 8.18 -5.77 0.90
N HIS A 86 8.59 -4.59 1.35
CA HIS A 86 9.30 -4.41 2.59
C HIS A 86 8.53 -3.52 3.56
N HIS A 87 8.83 -3.63 4.85
CA HIS A 87 8.26 -2.75 5.86
C HIS A 87 8.88 -1.36 5.78
N ILE A 88 8.06 -0.31 5.83
CA ILE A 88 8.54 1.08 5.87
C ILE A 88 9.15 1.36 7.25
N PHE A 89 8.37 1.15 8.31
CA PHE A 89 8.93 1.04 9.66
C PHE A 89 9.32 -0.42 9.92
N PRO A 90 10.61 -0.76 10.08
CA PRO A 90 11.05 -2.15 10.13
C PRO A 90 10.48 -2.94 11.32
N GLU A 91 10.27 -4.24 11.14
CA GLU A 91 9.75 -5.15 12.17
C GLU A 91 10.58 -5.10 13.46
N ALA A 92 11.92 -5.11 13.34
CA ALA A 92 12.82 -5.07 14.49
C ALA A 92 12.67 -3.76 15.29
N TYR A 93 12.55 -2.62 14.59
CA TYR A 93 12.27 -1.33 15.22
C TYR A 93 10.90 -1.34 15.89
N CYS A 94 9.85 -1.76 15.17
CA CYS A 94 8.48 -1.74 15.68
C CYS A 94 8.28 -2.64 16.90
N SER A 95 8.88 -3.83 16.87
CA SER A 95 8.84 -4.78 17.99
C SER A 95 9.52 -4.20 19.22
N LYS A 96 10.68 -3.54 19.05
CA LYS A 96 11.38 -2.86 20.15
C LYS A 96 10.57 -1.70 20.75
N GLN A 97 9.80 -0.97 19.94
CA GLN A 97 8.94 0.13 20.39
C GLN A 97 7.60 -0.33 20.97
N GLY A 98 7.32 -1.65 20.99
CA GLY A 98 6.06 -2.20 21.47
C GLY A 98 4.86 -1.85 20.59
N TYR A 99 5.05 -1.57 19.30
CA TYR A 99 3.92 -1.35 18.40
C TYR A 99 3.16 -2.67 18.14
N PRO A 100 1.81 -2.64 18.04
CA PRO A 100 1.02 -3.83 17.78
C PRO A 100 1.38 -4.50 16.44
N LYS A 101 1.58 -5.82 16.45
CA LYS A 101 1.87 -6.60 15.23
C LYS A 101 0.84 -6.44 14.13
N SER A 102 -0.44 -6.29 14.50
CA SER A 102 -1.51 -6.01 13.55
C SER A 102 -1.27 -4.74 12.74
N LYS A 103 -0.64 -3.71 13.32
CA LYS A 103 -0.31 -2.45 12.64
C LYS A 103 0.95 -2.60 11.79
N TRP A 104 2.09 -2.90 12.41
CA TRP A 104 3.35 -2.90 11.69
C TRP A 104 3.44 -3.99 10.63
N ASN A 105 2.67 -5.08 10.73
CA ASN A 105 2.63 -6.12 9.69
C ASN A 105 1.53 -5.92 8.63
N SER A 106 0.69 -4.91 8.77
CA SER A 106 -0.36 -4.61 7.79
C SER A 106 0.19 -4.03 6.49
N ILE A 107 -0.65 -4.00 5.46
CA ILE A 107 -0.33 -3.38 4.17
C ILE A 107 -0.01 -1.89 4.30
N ILE A 108 -0.54 -1.23 5.34
CA ILE A 108 -0.30 0.21 5.61
C ILE A 108 1.16 0.47 5.92
N ASN A 109 1.91 -0.50 6.45
CA ASN A 109 3.34 -0.35 6.74
C ASN A 109 4.22 -1.09 5.73
N LYS A 110 3.71 -1.40 4.53
CA LYS A 110 4.43 -2.15 3.50
C LYS A 110 4.49 -1.38 2.18
N THR A 111 5.61 -1.49 1.49
CA THR A 111 5.81 -0.81 0.20
C THR A 111 6.79 -1.58 -0.69
N PRO A 112 6.65 -1.53 -2.02
CA PRO A 112 7.60 -2.18 -2.91
C PRO A 112 8.91 -1.38 -2.97
N LEU A 113 10.04 -2.07 -2.83
CA LEU A 113 11.37 -1.49 -2.87
C LEU A 113 12.35 -2.47 -3.53
N LEU A 114 13.41 -1.91 -4.12
CA LEU A 114 14.48 -2.73 -4.67
C LEU A 114 15.29 -3.41 -3.55
N PRO A 115 15.93 -4.56 -3.83
CA PRO A 115 16.79 -5.24 -2.87
C PRO A 115 17.86 -4.33 -2.25
N GLU A 116 18.39 -3.37 -3.00
CA GLU A 116 19.35 -2.38 -2.50
C GLU A 116 18.76 -1.48 -1.41
N SER A 117 17.58 -0.89 -1.64
CA SER A 117 16.84 -0.12 -0.63
C SER A 117 16.56 -0.97 0.62
N ASN A 118 16.13 -2.22 0.45
CA ASN A 118 15.85 -3.13 1.56
C ASN A 118 17.09 -3.37 2.45
N ARG A 119 18.27 -3.52 1.83
CA ARG A 119 19.54 -3.67 2.57
C ARG A 119 19.87 -2.42 3.40
N GLN A 120 19.58 -1.23 2.89
CA GLN A 120 19.86 0.03 3.59
C GLN A 120 18.90 0.29 4.77
N ILE A 121 17.63 -0.11 4.63
CA ILE A 121 16.61 0.01 5.68
C ILE A 121 17.00 -0.81 6.92
N GLY A 122 17.30 -2.10 6.71
CA GLY A 122 17.66 -3.01 7.79
C GLY A 122 16.61 -3.04 8.92
N GLY A 123 17.06 -2.98 10.18
CA GLY A 123 16.19 -3.02 11.37
C GLY A 123 16.04 -1.69 12.12
N THR A 124 16.44 -0.56 11.52
CA THR A 124 16.51 0.74 12.19
C THR A 124 15.31 1.64 11.92
N ALA A 125 15.12 2.68 12.74
CA ALA A 125 14.06 3.66 12.54
C ALA A 125 14.21 4.40 11.19
N PRO A 126 13.12 4.88 10.58
CA PRO A 126 13.14 5.74 9.41
C PRO A 126 14.13 6.89 9.43
N SER A 127 14.19 7.66 10.52
CA SER A 127 15.14 8.75 10.70
C SER A 127 16.59 8.30 10.45
N LYS A 128 16.95 7.11 10.93
CA LYS A 128 18.30 6.56 10.89
C LYS A 128 18.67 5.98 9.53
N TYR A 129 17.81 5.15 8.94
CA TYR A 129 18.14 4.62 7.62
C TYR A 129 18.02 5.69 6.53
N SER A 130 17.20 6.72 6.71
CA SER A 130 17.12 7.86 5.78
C SER A 130 18.47 8.56 5.63
N GLN A 131 19.21 8.76 6.72
CA GLN A 131 20.57 9.29 6.67
C GLN A 131 21.53 8.37 5.90
N LYS A 132 21.40 7.05 6.05
CA LYS A 132 22.20 6.08 5.29
C LYS A 132 21.89 6.13 3.79
N ILE A 133 20.60 6.19 3.44
CA ILE A 133 20.13 6.27 2.06
C ILE A 133 20.63 7.57 1.42
N MET A 134 20.43 8.73 2.07
CA MET A 134 20.93 10.01 1.56
C MET A 134 22.43 9.99 1.30
N LYS A 135 23.22 9.45 2.24
CA LYS A 135 24.67 9.31 2.08
C LYS A 135 25.05 8.36 0.96
N ALA A 136 24.41 7.20 0.87
CA ALA A 136 24.76 6.15 -0.09
C ALA A 136 24.32 6.49 -1.52
N ALA A 137 23.13 7.08 -1.67
CA ALA A 137 22.58 7.52 -2.96
C ALA A 137 23.08 8.91 -3.38
N GLN A 138 23.84 9.60 -2.53
CA GLN A 138 24.34 10.96 -2.75
C GLN A 138 23.22 11.96 -3.07
N ILE A 139 22.14 11.91 -2.28
CA ILE A 139 20.98 12.80 -2.40
C ILE A 139 20.76 13.60 -1.12
N ASP A 140 20.07 14.72 -1.24
CA ASP A 140 19.61 15.53 -0.11
C ASP A 140 18.24 15.07 0.42
N GLU A 141 17.76 15.79 1.44
CA GLU A 141 16.49 15.53 2.10
C GLU A 141 15.29 15.75 1.18
N GLU A 142 15.36 16.76 0.31
CA GLU A 142 14.29 17.09 -0.63
C GLU A 142 14.08 15.95 -1.64
N GLN A 143 15.18 15.43 -2.21
CA GLN A 143 15.13 14.27 -3.10
C GLN A 143 14.62 13.02 -2.39
N LEU A 144 15.03 12.78 -1.14
CA LEU A 144 14.50 11.65 -0.37
C LEU A 144 13.00 11.83 -0.08
N ARG A 145 12.56 13.05 0.28
CA ARG A 145 11.15 13.39 0.51
C ARG A 145 10.30 13.05 -0.69
N LEU A 146 10.69 13.51 -1.88
CA LEU A 146 9.99 13.21 -3.13
C LEU A 146 9.87 11.68 -3.36
N ARG A 147 10.94 10.93 -3.07
CA ARG A 147 10.92 9.46 -3.19
C ARG A 147 9.98 8.84 -2.19
N VAL A 148 10.02 9.22 -0.92
CA VAL A 148 9.17 8.66 0.14
C VAL A 148 7.69 9.00 -0.09
N GLU A 149 7.37 10.26 -0.39
CA GLU A 149 6.00 10.74 -0.59
C GLU A 149 5.31 10.06 -1.78
N SER A 150 6.08 9.64 -2.80
CA SER A 150 5.56 8.85 -3.92
C SER A 150 4.98 7.48 -3.51
N HIS A 151 5.21 7.01 -2.28
CA HIS A 151 4.61 5.80 -1.70
C HIS A 151 3.38 6.08 -0.84
N LEU A 152 2.76 7.25 -0.99
CA LEU A 152 1.63 7.73 -0.19
C LEU A 152 1.98 7.89 1.30
N VAL A 153 3.22 8.29 1.58
CA VAL A 153 3.77 8.45 2.93
C VAL A 153 3.81 9.93 3.28
N ASN A 154 3.36 10.31 4.48
CA ASN A 154 3.66 11.62 5.06
C ASN A 154 5.14 11.63 5.49
N TYR A 155 5.96 12.41 4.80
CA TYR A 155 7.40 12.44 5.07
C TYR A 155 7.75 12.99 6.46
N ASP A 156 7.02 14.01 6.93
CA ASP A 156 7.35 14.66 8.21
C ASP A 156 7.15 13.70 9.38
N ALA A 157 6.03 12.95 9.38
CA ALA A 157 5.80 11.91 10.36
C ALA A 157 6.79 10.74 10.22
N PHE A 158 7.15 10.40 8.98
CA PHE A 158 8.14 9.37 8.68
C PHE A 158 9.52 9.72 9.24
N ILE A 159 10.06 10.91 8.95
CA ILE A 159 11.44 11.28 9.34
C ILE A 159 11.56 11.55 10.84
N GLN A 160 10.45 11.88 11.52
CA GLN A 160 10.38 12.05 12.97
C GLN A 160 10.16 10.72 13.73
N ASP A 161 10.10 9.59 13.02
CA ASP A 161 9.76 8.27 13.56
C ASP A 161 8.37 8.21 14.26
N ASP A 162 7.46 9.14 13.93
CA ASP A 162 6.10 9.19 14.46
C ASP A 162 5.22 8.15 13.76
N PHE A 163 5.28 6.92 14.28
CA PHE A 163 4.58 5.78 13.71
C PHE A 163 3.06 5.96 13.68
N ASP A 164 2.45 6.54 14.71
CA ASP A 164 0.99 6.63 14.80
C ASP A 164 0.44 7.66 13.79
N THR A 165 1.07 8.84 13.67
CA THR A 165 0.70 9.84 12.65
C THR A 165 0.96 9.30 11.25
N TYR A 166 2.14 8.73 11.00
CA TYR A 166 2.50 8.08 9.73
C TYR A 166 1.45 7.05 9.32
N PHE A 167 1.08 6.17 10.24
CA PHE A 167 0.18 5.06 9.96
C PHE A 167 -1.22 5.54 9.58
N ILE A 168 -1.75 6.51 10.32
CA ILE A 168 -3.06 7.10 10.04
C ILE A 168 -3.06 7.84 8.70
N ASP A 169 -2.05 8.66 8.44
CA ASP A 169 -2.00 9.47 7.23
C ASP A 169 -1.80 8.61 5.99
N ARG A 170 -0.92 7.61 6.06
CA ARG A 170 -0.76 6.65 4.96
C ARG A 170 -2.02 5.83 4.73
N ALA A 171 -2.72 5.40 5.79
CA ALA A 171 -3.99 4.69 5.64
C ALA A 171 -5.04 5.56 4.93
N LYS A 172 -5.15 6.85 5.28
CA LYS A 172 -6.02 7.81 4.58
C LYS A 172 -5.64 7.99 3.11
N ALA A 173 -4.34 8.12 2.82
CA ALA A 173 -3.85 8.28 1.46
C ALA A 173 -4.14 7.04 0.60
N ILE A 174 -3.91 5.83 1.12
CA ILE A 174 -4.26 4.57 0.45
C ILE A 174 -5.78 4.49 0.20
N MET A 175 -6.61 4.84 1.20
CA MET A 175 -8.06 4.85 1.02
C MET A 175 -8.49 5.80 -0.09
N LYS A 176 -7.91 6.99 -0.19
CA LYS A 176 -8.21 7.95 -1.26
C LYS A 176 -7.96 7.35 -2.65
N VAL A 177 -6.86 6.61 -2.82
CA VAL A 177 -6.55 5.95 -4.09
C VAL A 177 -7.49 4.77 -4.38
N ILE A 178 -7.89 4.01 -3.34
CA ILE A 178 -8.92 2.96 -3.47
C ILE A 178 -10.25 3.55 -3.93
N GLU A 179 -10.70 4.66 -3.31
CA GLU A 179 -11.95 5.32 -3.68
C GLU A 179 -11.93 5.82 -5.11
N GLY A 180 -10.81 6.42 -5.55
CA GLY A 180 -10.64 6.84 -6.94
C GLY A 180 -10.68 5.66 -7.92
N ALA A 181 -10.14 4.49 -7.55
CA ALA A 181 -10.17 3.30 -8.40
C ALA A 181 -11.53 2.59 -8.40
N MET A 182 -12.30 2.67 -7.31
CA MET A 182 -13.61 2.04 -7.19
C MET A 182 -14.76 2.96 -7.61
N GLU A 183 -14.50 4.26 -7.76
CA GLU A 183 -15.49 5.32 -7.93
C GLU A 183 -16.57 5.30 -6.83
N LYS A 184 -16.15 4.95 -5.61
CA LYS A 184 -17.04 4.75 -4.45
C LYS A 184 -16.41 5.24 -3.18
N THR A 185 -17.24 5.80 -2.32
CA THR A 185 -16.81 6.24 -0.99
C THR A 185 -16.68 5.06 -0.02
N ILE A 186 -15.60 5.04 0.76
CA ILE A 186 -15.45 4.15 1.92
C ILE A 186 -16.20 4.79 3.08
N SER A 187 -17.26 4.13 3.58
CA SER A 187 -18.17 4.70 4.57
C SER A 187 -17.64 4.65 6.01
N ASP A 188 -16.68 3.77 6.32
CA ASP A 188 -16.20 3.51 7.68
C ASP A 188 -14.80 4.07 7.99
N LYS A 189 -14.33 5.07 7.24
CA LYS A 189 -12.99 5.70 7.38
C LYS A 189 -12.65 6.13 8.80
N GLY A 190 -13.63 6.68 9.53
CA GLY A 190 -13.44 7.18 10.90
C GLY A 190 -13.05 6.10 11.91
N ARG A 191 -13.23 4.82 11.58
CA ARG A 191 -12.80 3.72 12.45
C ARG A 191 -11.28 3.65 12.58
N LEU A 192 -10.52 4.01 11.55
CA LEU A 192 -9.05 3.92 11.60
C LEU A 192 -8.45 4.88 12.64
N SER A 193 -9.01 6.07 12.84
CA SER A 193 -8.53 7.01 13.87
C SER A 193 -8.73 6.52 15.30
N VAL A 194 -9.69 5.60 15.51
CA VAL A 194 -9.95 4.98 16.82
C VAL A 194 -9.00 3.80 17.06
N TYR A 195 -8.72 3.01 16.02
CA TYR A 195 -7.79 1.86 16.09
C TYR A 195 -6.31 2.24 15.92
N GLY A 196 -6.03 3.46 15.45
CA GLY A 196 -4.70 3.86 15.00
C GLY A 196 -3.79 4.45 16.06
N ARG A 197 -4.29 4.84 17.24
CA ARG A 197 -3.45 5.26 18.37
C ARG A 197 -3.02 4.04 19.20
N LYS A 198 -1.87 4.11 19.85
CA LYS A 198 -1.47 3.14 20.89
C LYS A 198 -2.54 3.02 21.98
#